data_AF-A0A6J4WWR5-F1
#
_entry.id   AF-A0A6J4WWR5-F1
#
_cell.length_a   1.000
_cell.length_b   1.000
_cell.length_c   1.000
_cell.angle_alpha   90.00
_cell.angle_beta   90.00
_cell.angle_gamma   90.00
#
_symmetry.space_group_name_H-M   'P 1'
#
loop_
_entity.id
_entity.type
_entity.pdbx_description
1 polymer ?
#
loop_
_entity_poly.entity_id
_entity_poly.type
_entity_poly.pdbx_seq_one_letter_code
_entity_poly.pdbx_strand_id
1 'polypeptide(L)'
;MPSDSRANIGSLNNRKPILDSALPSRVKIVRRLVLCLFLISVSIFFFPAQVFADLSQGLVAYYPFNGNANDESGNGNHGVVYGAMAAEDRFGTLDSAYEFDGVSSYIEIADNTALRISGTDFTLSAEVLVKSYNSSYQSALLVKRGTGLEDGWFWSLLGLASESEDANPGNLF
;
A
#
# COMPACT_ATOMS: atom_id res chain seq x y z
N MET A 1 -50.82 -63.41 -25.65
CA MET A 1 -49.93 -62.45 -24.96
C MET A 1 -48.74 -62.16 -25.87
N PRO A 2 -48.49 -60.92 -26.32
CA PRO A 2 -47.19 -60.57 -26.88
C PRO A 2 -46.32 -59.97 -25.77
N SER A 3 -45.13 -60.55 -25.61
CA SER A 3 -44.07 -60.13 -24.70
C SER A 3 -43.31 -58.93 -25.26
N ASP A 4 -43.08 -57.95 -24.37
CA ASP A 4 -42.23 -56.76 -24.52
C ASP A 4 -40.89 -57.00 -25.23
N SER A 5 -40.53 -56.09 -26.14
CA SER A 5 -39.14 -55.87 -26.55
C SER A 5 -38.66 -54.52 -26.02
N ARG A 6 -37.78 -54.56 -25.02
CA ARG A 6 -37.09 -53.39 -24.49
C ARG A 6 -35.96 -52.99 -25.45
N ALA A 7 -35.99 -51.76 -25.93
CA ALA A 7 -34.93 -51.19 -26.78
C ALA A 7 -33.64 -50.97 -25.98
N ASN A 8 -32.52 -51.40 -26.58
CA ASN A 8 -31.18 -51.41 -26.04
C ASN A 8 -30.57 -49.99 -25.95
N ILE A 9 -30.16 -49.58 -24.75
CA ILE A 9 -29.67 -48.23 -24.40
C ILE A 9 -28.18 -47.99 -24.76
N GLY A 10 -27.52 -48.93 -25.45
CA GLY A 10 -26.08 -48.90 -25.71
C GLY A 10 -25.57 -47.97 -26.84
N SER A 11 -26.44 -47.21 -27.53
CA SER A 11 -26.06 -46.52 -28.79
C SER A 11 -25.71 -45.02 -28.65
N LEU A 12 -25.87 -44.42 -27.46
CA LEU A 12 -25.79 -42.96 -27.33
C LEU A 12 -24.38 -42.38 -27.07
N ASN A 13 -23.38 -43.22 -26.74
CA ASN A 13 -22.10 -42.72 -26.25
C ASN A 13 -21.03 -42.41 -27.34
N ASN A 14 -21.33 -42.59 -28.64
CA ASN A 14 -20.34 -42.42 -29.72
C ASN A 14 -20.64 -41.28 -30.72
N ARG A 15 -21.60 -40.39 -30.44
CA ARG A 15 -21.87 -39.26 -31.35
C ARG A 15 -20.90 -38.11 -31.09
N LYS A 16 -19.72 -38.18 -31.73
CA LYS A 16 -18.93 -36.97 -32.04
C LYS A 16 -19.92 -35.94 -32.64
N PRO A 17 -19.99 -34.69 -32.13
CA PRO A 17 -21.05 -33.76 -32.50
C PRO A 17 -21.02 -33.52 -34.02
N ILE A 18 -22.08 -33.97 -34.69
CA ILE A 18 -22.22 -34.00 -36.16
C ILE A 18 -22.15 -32.58 -36.78
N LEU A 19 -22.35 -31.54 -35.97
CA LEU A 19 -22.35 -30.15 -36.42
C LEU A 19 -21.02 -29.68 -37.03
N ASP A 20 -19.90 -30.32 -36.71
CA ASP A 20 -18.58 -29.82 -37.12
C ASP A 20 -18.05 -30.46 -38.39
N SER A 21 -18.38 -31.72 -38.67
CA SER A 21 -17.84 -32.41 -39.85
C SER A 21 -18.50 -31.96 -41.15
N ALA A 22 -19.81 -31.67 -41.12
CA ALA A 22 -20.65 -31.43 -42.30
C ALA A 22 -20.55 -30.01 -42.92
N LEU A 23 -19.85 -29.06 -42.29
CA LEU A 23 -19.76 -27.68 -42.78
C LEU A 23 -18.64 -27.50 -43.84
N PRO A 24 -18.85 -26.66 -44.88
CA PRO A 24 -17.81 -26.30 -45.84
C PRO A 24 -16.60 -25.64 -45.17
N SER A 25 -15.39 -25.82 -45.72
CA SER A 25 -14.13 -25.32 -45.15
C SER A 25 -14.15 -23.81 -44.86
N ARG A 26 -14.80 -23.01 -45.71
CA ARG A 26 -14.95 -21.56 -45.53
C ARG A 26 -15.78 -21.20 -44.28
N VAL A 27 -16.82 -21.96 -43.98
CA VAL A 27 -17.69 -21.74 -42.80
C VAL A 27 -16.96 -22.11 -41.50
N LYS A 28 -16.14 -23.17 -41.53
CA LYS A 28 -15.29 -23.57 -40.39
C LYS A 28 -14.26 -22.49 -40.03
N ILE A 29 -13.65 -21.86 -41.04
CA ILE A 29 -12.68 -20.77 -40.85
C ILE A 29 -13.39 -19.55 -40.24
N VAL A 30 -14.52 -19.12 -40.79
CA VAL A 30 -15.29 -17.98 -40.26
C VAL A 30 -15.75 -18.25 -38.82
N ARG A 31 -16.24 -19.46 -38.50
CA ARG A 31 -16.65 -19.81 -37.13
C ARG A 31 -15.49 -19.78 -36.13
N ARG A 32 -14.30 -20.22 -36.53
CA ARG A 32 -13.08 -20.11 -35.70
C ARG A 32 -12.70 -18.65 -35.48
N LEU A 33 -12.75 -17.81 -36.52
CA LEU A 33 -12.44 -16.39 -36.40
C LEU A 33 -13.45 -15.64 -35.51
N VAL A 34 -14.75 -15.91 -35.66
CA VAL A 34 -15.80 -15.31 -34.83
C VAL A 34 -15.64 -15.74 -33.36
N LEU A 35 -15.32 -17.00 -33.10
CA LEU A 35 -15.05 -17.49 -31.74
C LEU A 35 -13.79 -16.85 -31.15
N CYS A 36 -12.70 -16.72 -31.92
CA CYS A 36 -11.49 -16.03 -31.46
C CYS A 36 -11.76 -14.56 -31.16
N LEU A 37 -12.51 -13.85 -32.00
CA LEU A 37 -12.87 -12.44 -31.77
C LEU A 37 -13.78 -12.29 -30.54
N PHE A 38 -14.71 -13.20 -30.33
CA PHE A 38 -15.53 -13.24 -29.11
C PHE A 38 -14.68 -13.50 -27.86
N LEU A 39 -13.74 -14.46 -27.91
CA LEU A 39 -12.83 -14.74 -26.80
C LEU A 39 -11.86 -13.58 -26.52
N ILE A 40 -11.35 -12.91 -27.55
CA ILE A 40 -10.52 -11.70 -27.41
C ILE A 40 -11.33 -10.55 -26.81
N SER A 41 -12.57 -10.34 -27.27
CA SER A 41 -13.48 -9.34 -26.73
C SER A 41 -13.82 -9.59 -25.26
N VAL A 42 -14.07 -10.85 -24.87
CA VAL A 42 -14.34 -11.23 -23.48
C VAL A 42 -13.10 -11.00 -22.62
N SER A 43 -11.90 -11.35 -23.10
CA SER A 43 -10.64 -11.13 -22.37
C SER A 43 -10.34 -9.64 -22.15
N ILE A 44 -10.64 -8.77 -23.12
CA ILE A 44 -10.45 -7.31 -22.98
C ILE A 44 -11.47 -6.70 -22.00
N PHE A 45 -12.68 -7.26 -21.91
CA PHE A 45 -13.72 -6.80 -20.99
C PHE A 45 -13.56 -7.32 -19.55
N PHE A 46 -12.72 -8.36 -19.33
CA PHE A 46 -12.55 -9.01 -18.02
C PHE A 46 -11.19 -8.76 -17.35
N PHE A 47 -10.34 -7.91 -17.94
CA PHE A 47 -9.16 -7.36 -17.27
C PHE A 47 -9.51 -5.98 -16.70
N PRO A 48 -9.98 -5.88 -15.43
CA PRO A 48 -10.02 -4.57 -14.80
C PRO A 48 -8.61 -4.00 -14.81
N ALA A 49 -8.44 -2.78 -15.31
CA ALA A 49 -7.21 -2.04 -15.12
C ALA A 49 -7.01 -1.93 -13.60
N GLN A 50 -5.97 -2.58 -13.08
CA GLN A 50 -5.59 -2.39 -11.69
C GLN A 50 -5.04 -0.97 -11.58
N VAL A 51 -5.88 -0.06 -11.11
CA VAL A 51 -5.45 1.30 -10.74
C VAL A 51 -4.70 1.15 -9.43
N PHE A 52 -3.38 1.11 -9.50
CA PHE A 52 -2.55 1.26 -8.32
C PHE A 52 -2.41 2.74 -8.01
N ALA A 53 -2.62 3.12 -6.75
CA ALA A 53 -2.21 4.43 -6.29
C ALA A 53 -0.68 4.50 -6.38
N ASP A 54 -0.17 5.37 -7.25
CA ASP A 54 1.25 5.66 -7.31
C ASP A 54 1.61 6.55 -6.12
N LEU A 55 2.33 5.99 -5.15
CA LEU A 55 2.74 6.68 -3.93
C LEU A 55 3.71 7.84 -4.20
N SER A 56 4.27 7.95 -5.41
CA SER A 56 5.06 9.11 -5.81
C SER A 56 4.18 10.31 -6.18
N GLN A 57 2.91 10.09 -6.54
CA GLN A 57 1.98 11.18 -6.84
C GLN A 57 1.56 11.88 -5.54
N GLY A 58 2.00 13.13 -5.40
CA GLY A 58 1.77 13.91 -4.18
C GLY A 58 2.76 13.65 -3.05
N LEU A 59 3.82 12.86 -3.30
CA LEU A 59 4.90 12.67 -2.34
C LEU A 59 5.67 13.98 -2.16
N VAL A 60 5.72 14.49 -0.92
CA VAL A 60 6.41 15.75 -0.59
C VAL A 60 7.83 15.48 -0.08
N ALA A 61 8.02 14.42 0.70
CA ALA A 61 9.32 14.01 1.21
C ALA A 61 9.34 12.51 1.53
N TYR A 62 10.51 11.89 1.38
CA TYR A 62 10.74 10.49 1.70
C TYR A 62 12.15 10.27 2.24
N TYR A 63 12.25 9.82 3.49
CA TYR A 63 13.53 9.61 4.18
C TYR A 63 13.71 8.12 4.48
N PRO A 64 14.35 7.35 3.58
CA PRO A 64 14.61 5.92 3.82
C PRO A 64 15.74 5.67 4.83
N PHE A 65 16.43 6.74 5.26
CA PHE A 65 17.56 6.70 6.17
C PHE A 65 18.69 5.75 5.76
N ASN A 66 18.95 5.61 4.45
CA ASN A 66 19.96 4.71 3.86
C ASN A 66 21.42 5.18 4.05
N GLY A 67 21.79 5.48 5.29
CA GLY A 67 23.11 6.01 5.68
C GLY A 67 23.18 7.53 5.78
N ASN A 68 22.07 8.24 5.54
CA ASN A 68 21.98 9.70 5.66
C ASN A 68 20.52 10.14 5.87
N ALA A 69 20.29 11.44 6.09
CA ALA A 69 18.96 12.03 6.25
C ALA A 69 18.46 12.74 4.97
N ASN A 70 18.88 12.31 3.78
CA ASN A 70 18.46 12.93 2.54
C ASN A 70 17.03 12.53 2.17
N ASP A 71 16.29 13.50 1.66
CA ASP A 71 15.04 13.28 0.95
C ASP A 71 15.25 12.63 -0.42
N GLU A 72 14.73 11.41 -0.59
CA GLU A 72 14.75 10.61 -1.82
C GLU A 72 13.45 10.73 -2.62
N SER A 73 12.53 11.65 -2.26
CA SER A 73 11.33 11.93 -3.07
C SER A 73 11.65 12.67 -4.37
N GLY A 74 12.84 13.26 -4.48
CA GLY A 74 13.25 14.13 -5.59
C GLY A 74 12.90 15.62 -5.39
N ASN A 75 12.31 16.00 -4.26
CA ASN A 75 11.92 17.39 -3.96
C ASN A 75 13.01 18.20 -3.24
N GLY A 76 14.14 17.58 -2.88
CA GLY A 76 15.31 18.27 -2.33
C GLY A 76 15.13 18.75 -0.89
N ASN A 77 14.19 18.17 -0.14
CA ASN A 77 13.97 18.51 1.27
C ASN A 77 14.96 17.78 2.20
N HIS A 78 16.27 17.82 1.90
CA HIS A 78 17.25 17.04 2.67
C HIS A 78 17.36 17.51 4.13
N GLY A 79 17.52 16.54 5.03
CA GLY A 79 17.70 16.78 6.46
C GLY A 79 19.17 16.90 6.86
N VAL A 80 19.43 17.64 7.93
CA VAL A 80 20.72 17.73 8.62
C VAL A 80 20.58 17.10 10.00
N VAL A 81 21.48 16.18 10.33
CA VAL A 81 21.44 15.43 11.57
C VAL A 81 22.18 16.18 12.68
N TYR A 82 21.51 16.38 13.82
CA TYR A 82 22.07 16.98 15.02
C TYR A 82 22.01 15.98 16.17
N GLY A 83 23.14 15.37 16.52
CA GLY A 83 23.28 14.49 17.68
C GLY A 83 22.61 13.10 17.57
N ALA A 84 21.67 12.89 16.65
CA ALA A 84 21.08 11.58 16.42
C ALA A 84 22.10 10.63 15.79
N MET A 85 22.01 9.34 16.13
CA MET A 85 22.95 8.31 15.67
C MET A 85 22.28 7.38 14.67
N ALA A 86 22.99 7.02 13.59
CA ALA A 86 22.51 5.99 12.67
C ALA A 86 22.36 4.65 13.42
N ALA A 87 21.30 3.92 13.12
CA ALA A 87 20.88 2.72 13.82
C ALA A 87 20.33 1.66 12.85
N GLU A 88 20.16 0.45 13.36
CA GLU A 88 19.48 -0.62 12.65
C GLU A 88 17.99 -0.33 12.50
N ASP A 89 17.42 -0.66 11.33
CA ASP A 89 15.96 -0.68 11.15
C ASP A 89 15.30 -1.90 11.82
N ARG A 90 13.98 -2.04 11.65
CA ARG A 90 13.22 -3.18 12.21
C ARG A 90 13.61 -4.55 11.65
N PHE A 91 14.38 -4.61 10.57
CA PHE A 91 14.86 -5.83 9.94
C PHE A 91 16.33 -6.13 10.27
N GLY A 92 16.97 -5.29 11.11
CA GLY A 92 18.39 -5.41 11.44
C GLY A 92 19.31 -4.85 10.35
N THR A 93 18.78 -4.05 9.42
CA THR A 93 19.61 -3.39 8.40
C THR A 93 20.32 -2.21 9.03
N LEU A 94 21.65 -2.26 9.06
CA LEU A 94 22.49 -1.18 9.58
C LEU A 94 22.25 0.13 8.82
N ASP A 95 22.43 1.25 9.55
CA ASP A 95 22.34 2.60 9.02
C ASP A 95 21.08 2.83 8.16
N SER A 96 19.94 2.31 8.64
CA SER A 96 18.62 2.38 7.97
C SER A 96 17.54 3.00 8.86
N ALA A 97 17.95 3.57 10.00
CA ALA A 97 17.14 4.33 10.94
C ALA A 97 18.03 5.32 11.72
N TYR A 98 17.40 6.21 12.49
CA TYR A 98 18.09 7.07 13.46
C TYR A 98 17.58 6.83 14.88
N GLU A 99 18.51 6.75 15.83
CA GLU A 99 18.25 6.75 17.26
C GLU A 99 18.40 8.16 17.83
N PHE A 100 17.41 8.55 18.63
CA PHE A 100 17.33 9.85 19.29
C PHE A 100 17.49 9.68 20.81
N ASP A 101 18.27 10.56 21.42
CA ASP A 101 18.57 10.60 22.86
C ASP A 101 17.36 10.99 23.75
N GLY A 102 16.29 11.51 23.15
CA GLY A 102 15.10 12.02 23.86
C GLY A 102 15.33 13.33 24.61
N VAL A 103 16.44 14.02 24.39
CA VAL A 103 16.82 15.26 25.10
C VAL A 103 17.12 16.39 24.13
N SER A 104 18.03 16.18 23.18
CA SER A 104 18.59 17.26 22.35
C SER A 104 18.87 16.88 20.90
N SER A 105 18.78 15.60 20.56
CA SER A 105 18.98 15.12 19.20
C SER A 105 17.75 15.36 18.31
N TYR A 106 17.99 15.74 17.05
CA TYR A 106 16.95 15.93 16.04
C TYR A 106 17.53 15.87 14.62
N ILE A 107 16.64 15.76 13.64
CA ILE A 107 16.95 16.00 12.23
C ILE A 107 16.22 17.27 11.82
N GLU A 108 16.97 18.26 11.33
CA GLU A 108 16.40 19.52 10.83
C GLU A 108 16.25 19.47 9.34
N ILE A 109 15.08 19.88 8.84
CA ILE A 109 14.84 20.09 7.41
C ILE A 109 14.59 21.58 7.22
N ALA A 110 15.34 22.20 6.31
CA ALA A 110 15.19 23.62 6.01
C ALA A 110 13.76 23.94 5.55
N ASP A 111 13.26 25.12 5.91
CA ASP A 111 11.90 25.52 5.53
C ASP A 111 11.74 25.54 4.01
N ASN A 112 10.70 24.86 3.53
CA ASN A 112 10.29 24.83 2.14
C ASN A 112 8.77 25.03 2.09
N THR A 113 8.29 25.80 1.10
CA THR A 113 6.86 26.04 0.91
C THR A 113 6.07 24.74 0.75
N ALA A 114 6.63 23.73 0.09
CA ALA A 114 5.99 22.42 -0.07
C ALA A 114 5.75 21.70 1.28
N LEU A 115 6.63 21.91 2.27
CA LEU A 115 6.54 21.33 3.62
C LEU A 115 5.61 22.12 4.56
N ARG A 116 5.06 23.25 4.12
CA ARG A 116 4.11 24.02 4.94
C ARG A 116 2.72 23.42 4.93
N ILE A 117 2.38 22.63 3.89
CA ILE A 117 1.14 21.84 3.80
C ILE A 117 -0.11 22.70 4.15
N SER A 118 -0.13 23.93 3.65
CA SER A 118 -1.17 24.90 3.97
C SER A 118 -2.35 24.76 3.01
N GLY A 119 -3.56 24.59 3.56
CA GLY A 119 -4.79 24.55 2.76
C GLY A 119 -4.94 23.28 1.90
N THR A 120 -4.31 22.19 2.31
CA THR A 120 -4.42 20.87 1.66
C THR A 120 -4.50 19.77 2.71
N ASP A 121 -5.09 18.65 2.34
CA ASP A 121 -4.99 17.41 3.11
C ASP A 121 -3.62 16.76 2.90
N PHE A 122 -3.19 15.97 3.88
CA PHE A 122 -1.91 15.25 3.83
C PHE A 122 -1.95 13.97 4.66
N THR A 123 -0.99 13.11 4.38
CA THR A 123 -0.75 11.86 5.12
C THR A 123 0.71 11.84 5.57
N LEU A 124 0.95 11.35 6.78
CA LEU A 124 2.27 11.02 7.29
C LEU A 124 2.32 9.54 7.63
N SER A 125 3.49 8.93 7.44
CA SER A 125 3.76 7.56 7.85
C SER A 125 5.21 7.45 8.29
N ALA A 126 5.46 6.83 9.44
CA ALA A 126 6.79 6.48 9.89
C ALA A 126 6.75 5.21 10.73
N GLU A 127 7.86 4.49 10.76
CA GLU A 127 8.07 3.37 11.67
C GLU A 127 8.89 3.87 12.85
N VAL A 128 8.37 3.66 14.07
CA VAL A 128 8.96 4.21 15.29
C VAL A 128 9.08 3.10 16.33
N LEU A 129 10.31 2.87 16.80
CA LEU A 129 10.58 2.03 17.96
C LEU A 129 10.80 2.90 19.19
N VAL A 130 9.90 2.81 20.16
CA VAL A 130 10.01 3.55 21.42
C VAL A 130 10.85 2.73 22.41
N LYS A 131 12.11 3.14 22.63
CA LYS A 131 13.01 2.48 23.60
C LYS A 131 12.70 2.88 25.05
N SER A 132 12.29 4.12 25.26
CA SER A 132 11.84 4.64 26.56
C SER A 132 10.80 5.73 26.34
N TYR A 133 9.87 5.89 27.29
CA TYR A 133 8.81 6.89 27.23
C TYR A 133 8.68 7.61 28.57
N ASN A 134 8.66 8.95 28.53
CA ASN A 134 8.38 9.77 29.70
C ASN A 134 6.96 10.33 29.58
N SER A 135 6.04 9.83 30.41
CA SER A 135 4.64 10.26 30.40
C SER A 135 4.39 11.70 30.87
N SER A 136 5.41 12.38 31.40
CA SER A 136 5.30 13.79 31.82
C SER A 136 5.36 14.76 30.63
N TYR A 137 5.82 14.31 29.47
CA TYR A 137 5.97 15.13 28.26
C TYR A 137 5.41 14.41 27.04
N GLN A 138 4.96 15.19 26.04
CA GLN A 138 4.68 14.64 24.72
C GLN A 138 6.00 14.38 23.98
N SER A 139 6.13 13.20 23.38
CA SER A 139 7.28 12.88 22.54
C SER A 139 6.98 13.26 21.10
N ALA A 140 7.47 14.42 20.66
CA ALA A 140 7.32 14.84 19.27
C ALA A 140 8.13 13.94 18.33
N LEU A 141 7.47 13.40 17.32
CA LEU A 141 8.10 12.67 16.21
C LEU A 141 8.47 13.63 15.08
N LEU A 142 7.58 14.59 14.79
CA LEU A 142 7.78 15.58 13.75
C LEU A 142 7.13 16.89 14.17
N VAL A 143 7.83 18.00 13.94
CA VAL A 143 7.33 19.35 14.25
C VAL A 143 7.53 20.22 13.03
N LYS A 144 6.43 20.78 12.51
CA LYS A 144 6.47 21.87 11.54
C LYS A 144 5.99 23.14 12.21
N ARG A 145 6.87 24.13 12.33
CA ARG A 145 6.47 25.49 12.68
C ARG A 145 6.06 26.25 11.43
N GLY A 146 4.97 26.99 11.52
CA GLY A 146 4.53 27.95 10.52
C GLY A 146 5.26 29.29 10.68
N THR A 147 4.79 30.30 9.95
CA THR A 147 5.42 31.62 9.90
C THR A 147 4.90 32.59 10.97
N GLY A 148 3.74 32.31 11.58
CA GLY A 148 3.17 33.04 12.71
C GLY A 148 3.46 32.39 14.07
N LEU A 149 3.13 33.10 15.15
CA LEU A 149 3.42 32.69 16.54
C LEU A 149 2.67 31.44 17.01
N GLU A 150 1.69 30.94 16.25
CA GLU A 150 0.90 29.75 16.58
C GLU A 150 0.60 28.89 15.35
N ASP A 151 1.25 29.16 14.22
CA ASP A 151 1.04 28.39 13.01
C ASP A 151 1.92 27.13 13.04
N GLY A 152 1.39 26.02 12.55
CA GLY A 152 2.14 24.77 12.42
C GLY A 152 1.35 23.55 12.86
N TRP A 153 2.05 22.42 12.89
CA TRP A 153 1.52 21.17 13.37
C TRP A 153 2.67 20.34 13.94
N PHE A 154 2.32 19.41 14.82
CA PHE A 154 3.24 18.41 15.29
C PHE A 154 2.55 17.06 15.30
N TRP A 155 3.32 16.02 15.07
CA TRP A 155 2.91 14.64 15.22
C TRP A 155 3.70 14.06 16.38
N SER A 156 3.01 13.55 17.40
CA SER A 156 3.62 13.09 18.65
C SER A 156 3.04 11.76 19.10
N LEU A 157 3.82 11.04 19.91
CA LEU A 157 3.32 9.93 20.71
C LEU A 157 2.86 10.44 22.07
N LEU A 158 1.64 10.06 22.45
CA LEU A 158 1.07 10.27 23.79
C LEU A 158 0.78 8.89 24.40
N GLY A 159 1.65 8.45 25.29
CA GLY A 159 1.37 7.33 26.17
C GLY A 159 0.47 7.79 27.31
N LEU A 160 -0.74 7.22 27.39
CA LEU A 160 -1.55 7.25 28.59
C LEU A 160 -0.92 6.27 29.58
N ALA A 161 -0.61 6.71 30.80
CA ALA A 161 -0.35 5.76 31.88
C ALA A 161 -1.64 4.96 32.08
N SER A 162 -1.58 3.64 31.89
CA SER A 162 -2.68 2.79 32.31
C SER A 162 -2.84 2.98 33.83
N GLU A 163 -3.96 3.54 34.26
CA GLU A 163 -4.43 3.20 35.62
C GLU A 163 -4.57 1.67 35.65
N SER A 164 -4.14 1.07 36.75
CA SER A 164 -4.01 -0.37 36.94
C SER A 164 -5.14 -1.18 36.28
N GLU A 165 -4.73 -2.27 35.65
CA GLU A 165 -5.46 -3.29 34.90
C GLU A 165 -6.72 -3.83 35.60
N ASP A 166 -7.76 -3.01 35.77
CA ASP A 166 -9.10 -3.42 36.25
C ASP A 166 -10.24 -2.80 35.40
N ALA A 167 -9.93 -1.98 34.40
CA ALA A 167 -10.91 -1.43 33.47
C ALA A 167 -10.88 -2.16 32.12
N ASN A 168 -11.61 -3.27 32.07
CA ASN A 168 -12.24 -3.92 30.90
C ASN A 168 -11.71 -3.50 29.50
N PRO A 169 -11.09 -4.41 28.71
CA PRO A 169 -10.60 -4.15 27.35
C PRO A 169 -11.74 -4.11 26.31
N GLY A 170 -12.82 -3.39 26.62
CA GLY A 170 -13.94 -3.17 25.72
C GLY A 170 -13.75 -1.88 24.91
N ASN A 171 -13.56 -2.05 23.60
CA ASN A 171 -13.58 -1.04 22.55
C ASN A 171 -12.41 -0.05 22.45
N LEU A 172 -11.48 -0.36 21.54
CA LEU A 172 -10.90 0.63 20.64
C LEU A 172 -10.70 0.01 19.24
N PHE A 173 -11.80 -0.19 18.52
CA PHE A 173 -11.95 0.05 17.08
C PHE A 173 -13.37 0.56 16.84
#